data_AF-A0A4S2AET9-F1
#
_entry.id   AF-A0A4S2AET9-F1
#
_cell.length_a   1.000
_cell.length_b   1.000
_cell.length_c   1.000
_cell.angle_alpha   90.00
_cell.angle_beta   90.00
_cell.angle_gamma   90.00
#
_symmetry.space_group_name_H-M   'P 1'
#
loop_
_entity.id
_entity.type
_entity.pdbx_description
1 polymer ?
#
loop_
_entity_poly.entity_id
_entity_poly.type
_entity_poly.pdbx_seq_one_letter_code
_entity_poly.pdbx_strand_id
1 'polypeptide(L)'
;MGEKTIFLCEDSTDGIFTGVYDAWASRLGHGNVKLALKEDMNYELFARYLEVEPDGEKAGKVADSLRRKLGDEDYYHIYCAALSRSREKADYIYRTVAAGLSGGRQGAIMQNLQNPAVCRVFELSRTTGNEAHRYFQFLRFRELESGVLFSEIRPENHILPLIGEHFSDRFPCEHFLIYDRTHRMFLAHEAYKQWVLVVGEEPDWEKAGKVSEKEREIEQLWKGFCRSIAIEERKNLNLQRQFLPMKFREFMTEMR
;
A
#
# COMPACT_ATOMS: atom_id res chain seq x y z
N MET A 1 -30.34 18.16 -16.55
CA MET A 1 -29.08 17.46 -16.22
C MET A 1 -28.47 18.21 -15.06
N GLY A 2 -28.35 17.58 -13.88
CA GLY A 2 -27.64 18.20 -12.76
C GLY A 2 -26.16 18.33 -13.11
N GLU A 3 -25.55 19.44 -12.70
CA GLU A 3 -24.10 19.66 -12.86
C GLU A 3 -23.33 18.62 -12.03
N LYS A 4 -22.43 17.88 -12.68
CA LYS A 4 -21.63 16.84 -12.01
C LYS A 4 -20.47 17.51 -11.26
N THR A 5 -20.30 17.20 -9.99
CA THR A 5 -19.21 17.73 -9.16
C THR A 5 -18.14 16.67 -8.95
N ILE A 6 -16.90 17.00 -9.28
CA ILE A 6 -15.73 16.12 -9.15
C ILE A 6 -14.84 16.67 -8.04
N PHE A 7 -14.66 15.87 -6.98
CA PHE A 7 -13.75 16.17 -5.88
C PHE A 7 -12.37 15.62 -6.24
N LEU A 8 -11.39 16.52 -6.35
CA LEU A 8 -10.01 16.21 -6.66
C LEU A 8 -9.24 16.02 -5.36
N CYS A 9 -8.72 14.82 -5.14
CA CYS A 9 -7.97 14.47 -3.95
C CYS A 9 -6.52 14.10 -4.29
N GLU A 10 -5.64 14.26 -3.31
CA GLU A 10 -4.28 13.72 -3.37
C GLU A 10 -4.31 12.18 -3.41
N ASP A 11 -3.30 11.58 -4.05
CA ASP A 11 -3.12 10.14 -4.05
C ASP A 11 -2.55 9.59 -2.73
N SER A 12 -3.30 9.81 -1.66
CA SER A 12 -3.00 9.33 -0.31
C SER A 12 -4.28 8.88 0.39
N THR A 13 -4.14 8.04 1.42
CA THR A 13 -5.30 7.56 2.20
C THR A 13 -6.06 8.72 2.85
N ASP A 14 -5.32 9.71 3.34
CA ASP A 14 -5.90 10.90 3.97
C ASP A 14 -6.60 11.77 2.94
N GLY A 15 -5.99 11.99 1.76
CA GLY A 15 -6.61 12.71 0.65
C GLY A 15 -7.90 12.07 0.19
N ILE A 16 -7.90 10.75 -0.06
CA ILE A 16 -9.08 10.01 -0.53
C ILE A 16 -10.19 10.03 0.53
N PHE A 17 -9.87 9.76 1.80
CA PHE A 17 -10.89 9.76 2.86
C PHE A 17 -11.44 11.16 3.14
N THR A 18 -10.62 12.20 3.02
CA THR A 18 -11.10 13.58 3.07
C THR A 18 -12.07 13.87 1.92
N GLY A 19 -11.72 13.42 0.70
CA GLY A 19 -12.61 13.51 -0.46
C GLY A 19 -13.94 12.80 -0.24
N VAL A 20 -13.93 11.61 0.39
CA VAL A 20 -15.15 10.87 0.74
C VAL A 20 -16.01 11.66 1.73
N TYR A 21 -15.37 12.27 2.74
CA TYR A 21 -16.05 13.11 3.72
C TYR A 21 -16.74 14.31 3.07
N ASP A 22 -16.00 15.10 2.29
CA ASP A 22 -16.51 16.33 1.66
C ASP A 22 -17.59 16.03 0.61
N ALA A 23 -17.40 14.97 -0.18
CA ALA A 23 -18.40 14.46 -1.11
C ALA A 23 -19.71 14.09 -0.40
N TRP A 24 -19.62 13.37 0.73
CA TRP A 24 -20.78 13.02 1.54
C TRP A 24 -21.45 14.24 2.16
N ALA A 25 -20.66 15.16 2.72
CA ALA A 25 -21.14 16.38 3.37
C ALA A 25 -21.83 17.35 2.41
N SER A 26 -21.46 17.34 1.13
CA SER A 26 -22.02 18.22 0.09
C SER A 26 -23.53 18.02 -0.15
N ARG A 27 -24.07 16.83 0.13
CA ARG A 27 -25.48 16.45 -0.11
C ARG A 27 -25.98 16.68 -1.55
N LEU A 28 -25.08 16.74 -2.53
CA LEU A 28 -25.40 16.92 -3.96
C LEU A 28 -26.01 15.65 -4.61
N GLY A 29 -26.05 14.54 -3.86
CA GLY A 29 -26.53 13.23 -4.29
C GLY A 29 -25.41 12.39 -4.89
N HIS A 30 -25.33 11.11 -4.50
CA HIS A 30 -24.22 10.22 -4.87
C HIS A 30 -24.06 10.00 -6.38
N GLY A 31 -25.12 10.19 -7.18
CA GLY A 31 -25.05 10.09 -8.64
C GLY A 31 -24.45 11.32 -9.34
N ASN A 32 -24.45 12.48 -8.68
CA ASN A 32 -23.92 13.74 -9.23
C ASN A 32 -22.49 14.04 -8.74
N VAL A 33 -21.94 13.18 -7.88
CA VAL A 33 -20.62 13.35 -7.27
C VAL A 33 -19.69 12.24 -7.73
N LYS A 34 -18.44 12.60 -8.03
CA LYS A 34 -17.36 11.67 -8.36
C LYS A 34 -16.09 12.11 -7.63
N LEU A 35 -15.25 11.16 -7.24
CA LEU A 35 -13.89 11.45 -6.76
C LEU A 35 -12.88 11.14 -7.86
N ALA A 36 -11.82 11.93 -7.94
CA ALA A 36 -10.69 11.67 -8.83
C ALA A 36 -9.38 12.11 -8.17
N LEU A 37 -8.26 11.53 -8.62
CA LEU A 37 -6.92 11.90 -8.16
C LEU A 37 -6.42 13.11 -8.96
N LYS A 38 -5.74 14.05 -8.28
CA LYS A 38 -5.29 15.33 -8.86
C LYS A 38 -4.29 15.18 -10.02
N GLU A 39 -3.43 14.16 -9.98
CA GLU A 39 -2.28 14.02 -10.88
C GLU A 39 -2.60 13.38 -12.24
N ASP A 40 -3.82 12.85 -12.44
CA ASP A 40 -4.18 12.12 -13.66
C ASP A 40 -5.57 12.57 -14.17
N MET A 41 -5.59 13.72 -14.86
CA MET A 41 -6.83 14.37 -15.28
C MET A 41 -7.05 14.35 -16.78
N ASN A 42 -8.14 13.66 -17.18
CA ASN A 42 -8.90 13.99 -18.39
C ASN A 42 -10.14 14.77 -17.95
N TYR A 43 -10.19 16.06 -18.24
CA TYR A 43 -11.32 16.91 -17.87
C TYR A 43 -12.60 16.47 -18.60
N GLU A 44 -13.63 16.14 -17.83
CA GLU A 44 -15.00 15.93 -18.31
C GLU A 44 -15.68 17.29 -18.59
N LEU A 45 -16.40 17.39 -19.72
CA LEU A 45 -17.23 18.55 -20.07
C LEU A 45 -18.42 18.66 -19.11
N PHE A 46 -18.81 19.89 -18.77
CA PHE A 46 -19.95 20.19 -17.86
C PHE A 46 -19.79 19.61 -16.45
N ALA A 47 -18.54 19.41 -16.01
CA ALA A 47 -18.21 19.05 -14.64
C ALA A 47 -17.58 20.22 -13.89
N ARG A 48 -18.00 20.40 -12.64
CA ARG A 48 -17.38 21.33 -11.69
C ARG A 48 -16.32 20.59 -10.88
N TYR A 49 -15.14 21.19 -10.75
CA TYR A 49 -14.03 20.60 -9.98
C TYR A 49 -13.89 21.32 -8.64
N LEU A 50 -13.72 20.54 -7.58
CA LEU A 50 -13.43 21.03 -6.24
C LEU A 50 -12.17 20.33 -5.74
N GLU A 51 -11.13 21.11 -5.46
CA GLU A 51 -9.92 20.58 -4.83
C GLU A 51 -10.17 20.31 -3.35
N VAL A 52 -9.70 19.15 -2.90
CA VAL A 52 -9.80 18.69 -1.52
C VAL A 52 -8.40 18.59 -0.96
N GLU A 53 -8.11 19.46 0.00
CA GLU A 53 -6.87 19.40 0.78
C GLU A 53 -6.97 18.26 1.80
N PRO A 54 -5.93 17.42 1.97
CA PRO A 54 -5.92 16.37 2.97
C PRO A 54 -6.13 16.92 4.39
N ASP A 55 -7.06 16.32 5.12
CA ASP A 55 -7.39 16.70 6.49
C ASP A 55 -7.49 15.42 7.34
N GLY A 56 -6.51 15.23 8.23
CA GLY A 56 -6.42 14.06 9.09
C GLY A 56 -7.62 13.88 10.04
N GLU A 57 -8.28 14.98 10.44
CA GLU A 57 -9.47 14.90 11.30
C GLU A 57 -10.68 14.37 10.51
N LYS A 58 -10.86 14.85 9.27
CA LYS A 58 -11.91 14.34 8.37
C LYS A 58 -11.65 12.90 7.96
N ALA A 59 -10.41 12.57 7.59
CA ALA A 59 -10.00 11.22 7.25
C ALA A 59 -10.23 10.24 8.41
N GLY A 60 -9.84 10.63 9.63
CA GLY A 60 -10.09 9.87 10.85
C GLY A 60 -11.58 9.62 11.11
N LYS A 61 -12.43 10.65 10.96
CA LYS A 61 -13.90 10.50 11.09
C LYS A 61 -14.48 9.50 10.09
N VAL A 62 -13.96 9.47 8.86
CA VAL A 62 -14.37 8.47 7.86
C VAL A 62 -13.91 7.09 8.29
N ALA A 63 -12.63 6.91 8.64
CA ALA A 63 -12.10 5.63 9.11
C ALA A 63 -12.90 5.05 10.29
N ASP A 64 -13.17 5.87 11.32
CA ASP A 64 -13.96 5.46 12.49
C ASP A 64 -15.42 5.16 12.16
N SER A 65 -15.98 5.84 11.16
CA SER A 65 -17.35 5.55 10.70
C SER A 65 -17.41 4.24 9.93
N LEU A 66 -16.39 3.94 9.11
CA LEU A 66 -16.29 2.68 8.38
C LEU A 66 -16.12 1.51 9.35
N ARG A 67 -15.17 1.59 10.30
CA ARG A 67 -14.96 0.55 11.31
C ARG A 67 -16.23 0.28 12.13
N ARG A 68 -16.90 1.33 12.62
CA ARG A 68 -18.11 1.16 13.46
C ARG A 68 -19.33 0.63 12.70
N LYS A 69 -19.51 1.00 11.44
CA LYS A 69 -20.74 0.66 10.68
C LYS A 69 -20.59 -0.54 9.76
N LEU A 70 -19.40 -0.74 9.20
CA LEU A 70 -19.08 -1.82 8.26
C LEU A 70 -18.21 -2.91 8.91
N GLY A 71 -17.55 -2.62 10.02
CA GLY A 71 -16.63 -3.55 10.68
C GLY A 71 -15.19 -3.41 10.19
N ASP A 72 -14.27 -3.99 10.95
CA ASP A 72 -12.82 -3.83 10.70
C ASP A 72 -12.35 -4.56 9.43
N GLU A 73 -12.97 -5.68 9.07
CA GLU A 73 -12.65 -6.43 7.84
C GLU A 73 -12.97 -5.60 6.58
N ASP A 74 -14.18 -5.02 6.52
CA ASP A 74 -14.58 -4.16 5.40
C ASP A 74 -13.72 -2.89 5.35
N TYR A 75 -13.40 -2.29 6.51
CA TYR A 75 -12.48 -1.17 6.58
C TYR A 75 -11.09 -1.54 6.04
N TYR A 76 -10.54 -2.68 6.43
CA TYR A 76 -9.24 -3.16 5.96
C TYR A 76 -9.24 -3.31 4.43
N HIS A 77 -10.32 -3.85 3.84
CA HIS A 77 -10.43 -3.94 2.39
C HIS A 77 -10.43 -2.56 1.71
N ILE A 78 -11.21 -1.60 2.23
CA ILE A 78 -11.25 -0.23 1.72
C ILE A 78 -9.86 0.43 1.84
N TYR A 79 -9.20 0.26 2.98
CA TYR A 79 -7.86 0.78 3.24
C TYR A 79 -6.83 0.22 2.25
N CYS A 80 -6.78 -1.11 2.06
CA CYS A 80 -5.90 -1.71 1.06
C CYS A 80 -6.21 -1.28 -0.38
N ALA A 81 -7.47 -1.00 -0.70
CA ALA A 81 -7.84 -0.47 -2.01
C ALA A 81 -7.36 0.98 -2.19
N ALA A 82 -7.38 1.79 -1.12
CA ALA A 82 -6.85 3.16 -1.14
C ALA A 82 -5.34 3.20 -1.38
N LEU A 83 -4.61 2.15 -0.97
CA LEU A 83 -3.17 1.98 -1.23
C LEU A 83 -2.85 1.45 -2.63
N SER A 84 -3.86 1.08 -3.44
CA SER A 84 -3.63 0.54 -4.78
C SER A 84 -3.09 1.60 -5.74
N ARG A 85 -2.32 1.22 -6.77
CA ARG A 85 -1.93 2.14 -7.86
C ARG A 85 -3.04 2.53 -8.84
N SER A 86 -4.25 2.01 -8.65
CA SER A 86 -5.35 2.26 -9.59
C SER A 86 -5.81 3.72 -9.51
N ARG A 87 -5.80 4.41 -10.65
CA ARG A 87 -6.23 5.82 -10.77
C ARG A 87 -7.72 6.05 -10.45
N GLU A 88 -8.54 5.01 -10.60
CA GLU A 88 -9.98 5.08 -10.37
C GLU A 88 -10.38 4.74 -8.93
N LYS A 89 -9.41 4.38 -8.06
CA LYS A 89 -9.69 3.85 -6.72
C LYS A 89 -10.55 4.79 -5.88
N ALA A 90 -10.33 6.10 -5.98
CA ALA A 90 -11.04 7.09 -5.17
C ALA A 90 -12.56 7.05 -5.40
N ASP A 91 -13.01 6.98 -6.66
CA ASP A 91 -14.44 6.90 -6.99
C ASP A 91 -15.06 5.57 -6.58
N TYR A 92 -14.37 4.45 -6.83
CA TYR A 92 -14.85 3.13 -6.43
C TYR A 92 -14.96 2.97 -4.91
N ILE A 93 -14.00 3.53 -4.16
CA ILE A 93 -14.05 3.61 -2.70
C ILE A 93 -15.27 4.44 -2.28
N TYR A 94 -15.45 5.65 -2.81
CA TYR A 94 -16.59 6.49 -2.47
C TYR A 94 -17.93 5.80 -2.74
N ARG A 95 -18.11 5.17 -3.90
CA ARG A 95 -19.33 4.43 -4.25
C ARG A 95 -19.57 3.23 -3.33
N THR A 96 -18.51 2.54 -2.93
CA THR A 96 -18.59 1.42 -1.99
C THR A 96 -19.02 1.91 -0.60
N VAL A 97 -18.43 3.00 -0.13
CA VAL A 97 -18.83 3.66 1.13
C VAL A 97 -20.27 4.15 1.06
N ALA A 98 -20.69 4.79 -0.03
CA ALA A 98 -22.06 5.21 -0.29
C ALA A 98 -23.06 4.05 -0.22
N ALA A 99 -22.74 2.92 -0.88
CA ALA A 99 -23.56 1.72 -0.86
C ALA A 99 -23.66 1.11 0.54
N GLY A 100 -22.53 0.99 1.26
CA GLY A 100 -22.46 0.41 2.60
C GLY A 100 -23.20 1.25 3.65
N LEU A 101 -23.05 2.58 3.61
CA LEU A 101 -23.66 3.48 4.60
C LEU A 101 -25.13 3.78 4.33
N SER A 102 -25.60 3.71 3.08
CA SER A 102 -27.01 3.98 2.73
C SER A 102 -27.91 2.74 2.86
N GLY A 103 -27.35 1.54 2.76
CA GLY A 103 -28.11 0.30 2.62
C GLY A 103 -28.74 -0.26 3.90
N GLY A 104 -28.58 0.40 5.06
CA GLY A 104 -29.10 -0.08 6.36
C GLY A 104 -28.48 -1.38 6.89
N ARG A 105 -27.74 -2.11 6.05
CA ARG A 105 -27.00 -3.33 6.39
C ARG A 105 -25.74 -2.94 7.14
N GLN A 106 -25.64 -3.38 8.38
CA GLN A 106 -24.42 -3.26 9.17
C GLN A 106 -23.50 -4.43 8.83
N GLY A 107 -22.29 -4.10 8.39
CA GLY A 107 -21.24 -5.06 8.06
C GLY A 107 -21.43 -5.92 6.81
N ALA A 108 -20.31 -6.49 6.38
CA ALA A 108 -20.16 -7.39 5.24
C ALA A 108 -20.49 -6.76 3.87
N ILE A 109 -20.19 -5.47 3.67
CA ILE A 109 -20.39 -4.85 2.35
C ILE A 109 -19.50 -5.52 1.30
N MET A 110 -18.30 -5.97 1.66
CA MET A 110 -17.37 -6.64 0.74
C MET A 110 -17.88 -7.98 0.20
N GLN A 111 -18.91 -8.57 0.83
CA GLN A 111 -19.56 -9.78 0.32
C GLN A 111 -20.55 -9.50 -0.81
N ASN A 112 -20.97 -8.23 -1.01
CA ASN A 112 -21.88 -7.83 -2.07
C ASN A 112 -21.16 -7.62 -3.41
N LEU A 113 -20.53 -8.66 -3.94
CA LEU A 113 -19.78 -8.62 -5.20
C LEU A 113 -20.66 -8.39 -6.45
N GLN A 114 -22.00 -8.42 -6.30
CA GLN A 114 -22.93 -8.02 -7.37
C GLN A 114 -22.88 -6.52 -7.64
N ASN A 115 -22.48 -5.71 -6.64
CA ASN A 115 -22.25 -4.28 -6.85
C ASN A 115 -20.89 -4.08 -7.54
N PRO A 116 -20.84 -3.48 -8.74
CA PRO A 116 -19.60 -3.31 -9.48
C PRO A 116 -18.52 -2.52 -8.71
N ALA A 117 -18.92 -1.53 -7.91
CA ALA A 117 -17.97 -0.74 -7.13
C ALA A 117 -17.33 -1.55 -6.00
N VAL A 118 -18.15 -2.36 -5.30
CA VAL A 118 -17.67 -3.27 -4.24
C VAL A 118 -16.74 -4.32 -4.83
N CYS A 119 -17.14 -4.95 -5.94
CA CYS A 119 -16.32 -5.94 -6.64
C CYS A 119 -14.96 -5.33 -7.02
N ARG A 120 -14.97 -4.10 -7.55
CA ARG A 120 -13.74 -3.41 -7.92
C ARG A 120 -12.85 -3.11 -6.70
N VAL A 121 -13.41 -2.60 -5.60
CA VAL A 121 -12.66 -2.38 -4.36
C VAL A 121 -12.05 -3.68 -3.84
N PHE A 122 -12.79 -4.79 -3.89
CA PHE A 122 -12.30 -6.11 -3.49
C PHE A 122 -11.11 -6.56 -4.35
N GLU A 123 -11.17 -6.38 -5.68
CA GLU A 123 -10.06 -6.69 -6.59
C GLU A 123 -8.81 -5.85 -6.29
N LEU A 124 -8.97 -4.55 -6.06
CA LEU A 124 -7.88 -3.63 -5.72
C LEU A 124 -7.25 -4.04 -4.39
N SER A 125 -8.07 -4.24 -3.37
CA SER A 125 -7.65 -4.71 -2.04
C SER A 125 -6.83 -6.01 -2.13
N ARG A 126 -7.35 -7.01 -2.85
CA ARG A 126 -6.66 -8.30 -3.04
C ARG A 126 -5.34 -8.15 -3.76
N THR A 127 -5.27 -7.28 -4.77
CA THR A 127 -4.04 -7.04 -5.53
C THR A 127 -2.96 -6.42 -4.65
N THR A 128 -3.31 -5.37 -3.91
CA THR A 128 -2.41 -4.67 -2.98
C THR A 128 -1.95 -5.61 -1.85
N GLY A 129 -2.89 -6.33 -1.21
CA GLY A 129 -2.59 -7.26 -0.12
C GLY A 129 -1.71 -8.43 -0.57
N ASN A 130 -1.97 -8.99 -1.75
CA ASN A 130 -1.11 -10.04 -2.33
C ASN A 130 0.31 -9.55 -2.57
N GLU A 131 0.49 -8.31 -3.04
CA GLU A 131 1.81 -7.72 -3.23
C GLU A 131 2.53 -7.54 -1.89
N ALA A 132 1.87 -6.97 -0.88
CA ALA A 132 2.43 -6.86 0.47
C ALA A 132 2.84 -8.23 1.04
N HIS A 133 2.00 -9.25 0.86
CA HIS A 133 2.30 -10.61 1.30
C HIS A 133 3.51 -11.25 0.59
N ARG A 134 3.78 -10.86 -0.67
CA ARG A 134 5.04 -11.25 -1.33
C ARG A 134 6.25 -10.58 -0.67
N TYR A 135 6.13 -9.31 -0.27
CA TYR A 135 7.22 -8.62 0.43
C TYR A 135 7.46 -9.14 1.84
N PHE A 136 6.44 -9.62 2.57
CA PHE A 136 6.68 -10.34 3.84
C PHE A 136 7.63 -11.54 3.68
N GLN A 137 7.62 -12.18 2.51
CA GLN A 137 8.41 -13.38 2.23
C GLN A 137 9.77 -13.06 1.60
N PHE A 138 9.82 -12.07 0.70
CA PHE A 138 10.98 -11.83 -0.16
C PHE A 138 11.85 -10.66 0.27
N LEU A 139 11.36 -9.79 1.15
CA LEU A 139 12.18 -8.69 1.66
C LEU A 139 13.41 -9.27 2.37
N ARG A 140 14.57 -8.66 2.10
CA ARG A 140 15.85 -8.99 2.73
C ARG A 140 16.41 -7.71 3.34
N PHE A 141 16.77 -7.78 4.61
CA PHE A 141 17.55 -6.73 5.24
C PHE A 141 19.03 -7.00 5.03
N ARG A 142 19.81 -5.93 4.96
CA ARG A 142 21.26 -5.94 5.06
C ARG A 142 21.68 -4.96 6.15
N GLU A 143 22.50 -5.41 7.09
CA GLU A 143 23.03 -4.55 8.14
C GLU A 143 24.09 -3.58 7.57
N LEU A 144 23.87 -2.28 7.75
CA LEU A 144 24.84 -1.25 7.38
C LEU A 144 25.97 -1.17 8.43
N GLU A 145 27.10 -0.54 8.09
CA GLU A 145 28.18 -0.27 9.05
C GLU A 145 27.69 0.52 10.29
N SER A 146 26.60 1.27 10.16
CA SER A 146 25.96 1.99 11.26
C SER A 146 25.12 1.11 12.20
N GLY A 147 24.99 -0.20 11.92
CA GLY A 147 24.12 -1.13 12.66
C GLY A 147 22.63 -1.04 12.33
N VAL A 148 22.24 -0.19 11.36
CA VAL A 148 20.85 -0.07 10.91
C VAL A 148 20.58 -1.15 9.85
N LEU A 149 19.44 -1.83 9.95
CA LEU A 149 18.98 -2.77 8.94
C LEU A 149 18.36 -2.01 7.76
N PHE A 150 18.88 -2.20 6.56
CA PHE A 150 18.38 -1.51 5.37
C PHE A 150 17.80 -2.50 4.36
N SER A 151 16.71 -2.12 3.70
CA SER A 151 16.12 -2.89 2.61
C SER A 151 15.61 -1.98 1.49
N GLU A 152 15.58 -2.52 0.28
CA GLU A 152 15.11 -1.84 -0.92
C GLU A 152 14.00 -2.66 -1.56
N ILE A 153 12.92 -2.00 -1.95
CA ILE A 153 11.79 -2.59 -2.64
C ILE A 153 11.36 -1.73 -3.83
N ARG A 154 10.64 -2.34 -4.77
CA ARG A 154 10.04 -1.67 -5.93
C ARG A 154 8.62 -2.18 -6.15
N PRO A 155 7.70 -1.91 -5.21
CA PRO A 155 6.31 -2.34 -5.31
C PRO A 155 5.58 -1.56 -6.39
N GLU A 156 4.47 -2.11 -6.87
CA GLU A 156 3.56 -1.39 -7.75
C GLU A 156 2.54 -0.54 -6.97
N ASN A 157 2.13 -0.98 -5.77
CA ASN A 157 1.18 -0.28 -4.90
C ASN A 157 1.90 0.37 -3.70
N HIS A 158 1.22 1.28 -2.98
CA HIS A 158 1.74 1.95 -1.79
C HIS A 158 1.69 1.03 -0.56
N ILE A 159 2.49 -0.04 -0.56
CA ILE A 159 2.41 -1.10 0.44
C ILE A 159 3.14 -0.82 1.76
N LEU A 160 3.91 0.27 1.85
CA LEU A 160 4.74 0.58 3.03
C LEU A 160 3.95 0.49 4.35
N PRO A 161 2.72 1.04 4.47
CA PRO A 161 1.94 0.89 5.70
C PRO A 161 1.65 -0.56 6.09
N LEU A 162 1.39 -1.43 5.10
CA LEU A 162 1.06 -2.84 5.34
C LEU A 162 2.29 -3.64 5.80
N ILE A 163 3.46 -3.35 5.23
CA ILE A 163 4.71 -4.02 5.64
C ILE A 163 5.32 -3.41 6.90
N GLY A 164 5.05 -2.14 7.18
CA GLY A 164 5.46 -1.45 8.39
C GLY A 164 4.95 -2.13 9.65
N GLU A 165 3.65 -2.35 9.69
CA GLU A 165 3.00 -3.02 10.81
C GLU A 165 3.56 -4.44 11.02
N HIS A 166 3.76 -5.20 9.93
CA HIS A 166 4.35 -6.55 10.01
C HIS A 166 5.80 -6.56 10.53
N PHE A 167 6.67 -5.70 9.98
CA PHE A 167 8.09 -5.74 10.32
C PHE A 167 8.41 -5.08 11.67
N SER A 168 7.65 -4.08 12.09
CA SER A 168 7.80 -3.47 13.42
C SER A 168 7.39 -4.43 14.55
N ASP A 169 6.33 -5.23 14.36
CA ASP A 169 5.95 -6.28 15.32
C ASP A 169 6.98 -7.41 15.40
N ARG A 170 7.58 -7.76 14.25
CA ARG A 170 8.55 -8.86 14.16
C ARG A 170 9.96 -8.48 14.61
N PHE A 171 10.36 -7.22 14.42
CA PHE A 171 11.68 -6.70 14.76
C PHE A 171 11.59 -5.44 15.64
N PRO A 172 10.90 -5.52 16.81
CA PRO A 172 10.63 -4.33 17.62
C PRO A 172 11.89 -3.74 18.23
N CYS A 173 12.96 -4.52 18.42
CA CYS A 173 14.23 -4.06 18.98
C CYS A 173 15.23 -3.54 17.95
N GLU A 174 14.92 -3.60 16.66
CA GLU A 174 15.85 -3.26 15.59
C GLU A 174 15.59 -1.87 15.02
N HIS A 175 16.65 -1.17 14.65
CA HIS A 175 16.55 0.01 13.80
C HIS A 175 16.52 -0.44 12.35
N PHE A 176 15.44 -0.12 11.62
CA PHE A 176 15.36 -0.49 10.22
C PHE A 176 14.75 0.56 9.31
N LEU A 177 15.21 0.54 8.06
CA LEU A 177 14.76 1.39 6.98
C LEU A 177 14.37 0.50 5.79
N ILE A 178 13.17 0.68 5.25
CA ILE A 178 12.73 0.06 4.00
C ILE A 178 12.49 1.17 2.99
N TYR A 179 13.27 1.20 1.91
CA TYR A 179 13.14 2.19 0.86
C TYR A 179 12.30 1.66 -0.31
N ASP A 180 11.22 2.38 -0.60
CA ASP A 180 10.38 2.17 -1.78
C ASP A 180 10.91 3.01 -2.95
N ARG A 181 11.56 2.35 -3.91
CA ARG A 181 12.12 2.99 -5.11
C ARG A 181 11.05 3.51 -6.07
N THR A 182 9.85 2.93 -6.06
CA THR A 182 8.77 3.33 -6.98
C THR A 182 8.18 4.67 -6.54
N HIS A 183 7.89 4.79 -5.24
CA HIS A 183 7.21 5.96 -4.69
C HIS A 183 8.17 6.96 -4.03
N ARG A 184 9.48 6.66 -3.97
CA ARG A 184 10.53 7.50 -3.33
C ARG A 184 10.16 7.85 -1.89
N MET A 185 9.87 6.80 -1.12
CA MET A 185 9.44 6.87 0.27
C MET A 185 10.23 5.90 1.12
N PHE A 186 10.48 6.27 2.36
CA PHE A 186 11.00 5.37 3.38
C PHE A 186 9.90 4.97 4.35
N LEU A 187 9.97 3.73 4.78
CA LEU A 187 9.49 3.34 6.08
C LEU A 187 10.66 3.31 7.04
N ALA A 188 10.57 4.08 8.13
CA ALA A 188 11.60 4.15 9.15
C ALA A 188 11.06 3.66 10.49
N HIS A 189 11.80 2.74 11.10
CA HIS A 189 11.50 2.21 12.43
C HIS A 189 12.73 2.39 13.32
N GLU A 190 12.52 3.05 14.46
CA GLU A 190 13.50 3.12 15.54
C GLU A 190 13.13 2.06 16.58
N ALA A 191 14.13 1.39 17.15
CA ALA A 191 13.91 0.36 18.16
C ALA A 191 12.93 0.81 19.26
N TYR A 192 11.92 -0.02 19.49
CA TYR A 192 10.83 0.15 20.45
C TYR A 192 9.92 1.36 20.21
N LYS A 193 9.96 1.95 19.01
CA LYS A 193 9.07 3.05 18.62
C LYS A 193 8.13 2.64 17.50
N GLN A 194 7.12 3.46 17.26
CA GLN A 194 6.26 3.33 16.08
C GLN A 194 7.06 3.65 14.82
N TRP A 195 6.76 2.96 13.73
CA TRP A 195 7.31 3.29 12.43
C TRP A 195 6.67 4.57 11.88
N VAL A 196 7.40 5.26 11.00
CA VAL A 196 6.95 6.47 10.31
C VAL A 196 7.27 6.37 8.83
N LEU A 197 6.51 7.10 8.01
CA LEU A 197 6.80 7.27 6.59
C LEU A 197 7.52 8.59 6.37
N VAL A 198 8.58 8.55 5.56
CA VAL A 198 9.32 9.75 5.13
C VAL A 198 9.23 9.82 3.61
N VAL A 199 8.76 10.94 3.09
CA VAL A 199 8.46 11.14 1.66
C VAL A 199 9.44 12.11 1.03
N GLY A 200 9.86 11.85 -0.20
CA GLY A 200 10.64 12.80 -1.00
C GLY A 200 12.15 12.80 -0.72
N GLU A 201 12.62 11.93 0.17
CA GLU A 201 14.02 11.71 0.46
C GLU A 201 14.56 10.51 -0.32
N GLU A 202 15.85 10.55 -0.67
CA GLU A 202 16.56 9.42 -1.26
C GLU A 202 17.62 8.86 -0.30
N PRO A 203 17.96 7.57 -0.40
CA PRO A 203 19.07 7.02 0.34
C PRO A 203 20.37 7.72 -0.05
N ASP A 204 21.19 8.02 0.95
CA ASP A 204 22.61 8.24 0.74
C ASP A 204 23.22 6.91 0.25
N TRP A 205 23.32 6.75 -1.06
CA TRP A 205 23.75 5.50 -1.70
C TRP A 205 25.18 5.10 -1.33
N GLU A 206 26.03 6.06 -0.94
CA GLU A 206 27.38 5.76 -0.47
C GLU A 206 27.33 5.06 0.89
N LYS A 207 26.53 5.59 1.83
CA LYS A 207 26.34 4.96 3.15
C LYS A 207 25.52 3.68 3.05
N ALA A 208 24.46 3.69 2.24
CA ALA A 208 23.64 2.50 2.01
C ALA A 208 24.47 1.38 1.36
N GLY A 209 25.55 1.68 0.63
CA GLY A 209 26.45 0.68 0.06
C GLY A 209 27.40 0.04 1.08
N LYS A 210 27.64 0.68 2.22
CA LYS A 210 28.57 0.23 3.25
C LYS A 210 27.88 -0.73 4.22
N VAL A 211 27.94 -2.02 3.90
CA VAL A 211 27.44 -3.11 4.75
C VAL A 211 28.49 -3.55 5.77
N SER A 212 28.03 -3.97 6.95
CA SER A 212 28.89 -4.45 8.05
C SER A 212 29.73 -5.67 7.62
N GLU A 213 30.88 -5.91 8.25
CA GLU A 213 31.68 -7.11 7.96
C GLU A 213 30.90 -8.39 8.26
N LYS A 214 30.16 -8.38 9.37
CA LYS A 214 29.28 -9.48 9.79
C LYS A 214 28.17 -9.76 8.76
N GLU A 215 27.58 -8.74 8.17
CA GLU A 215 26.59 -8.89 7.10
C GLU A 215 27.18 -9.63 5.89
N ARG A 216 28.43 -9.32 5.51
CA ARG A 216 29.10 -10.00 4.39
C ARG A 216 29.31 -11.49 4.67
N GLU A 217 29.66 -11.84 5.91
CA GLU A 217 29.77 -13.24 6.33
C GLU A 217 28.40 -13.94 6.27
N ILE A 218 27.35 -13.30 6.78
CA ILE A 218 25.97 -13.83 6.76
C ILE A 218 25.50 -14.04 5.31
N GLU A 219 25.74 -13.08 4.41
CA GLU A 219 25.39 -13.21 2.99
C GLU A 219 26.06 -14.45 2.36
N GLN A 220 27.34 -14.68 2.63
CA GLN A 220 28.07 -15.83 2.10
C GLN A 220 27.50 -17.16 2.62
N LEU A 221 27.21 -17.23 3.92
CA LEU A 221 26.59 -18.40 4.54
C LEU A 221 25.20 -18.67 3.97
N TRP A 222 24.39 -17.63 3.77
CA TRP A 222 23.07 -17.74 3.18
C TRP A 222 23.11 -18.27 1.74
N LYS A 223 24.00 -17.73 0.90
CA LYS A 223 24.24 -18.24 -0.45
C LYS A 223 24.72 -19.69 -0.44
N GLY A 224 25.61 -20.03 0.51
CA GLY A 224 26.08 -21.40 0.73
C GLY A 224 24.93 -22.36 1.04
N PHE A 225 24.07 -21.98 1.98
CA PHE A 225 22.89 -22.75 2.38
C PHE A 225 21.93 -22.98 1.20
N CYS A 226 21.57 -21.92 0.46
CA CYS A 226 20.67 -22.05 -0.70
C CYS A 226 21.24 -22.97 -1.78
N ARG A 227 22.56 -22.97 -2.00
CA ARG A 227 23.22 -23.88 -2.94
C ARG A 227 23.24 -25.32 -2.40
N SER A 228 23.51 -25.53 -1.12
CA SER A 228 23.66 -26.89 -0.56
C SER A 228 22.34 -27.67 -0.50
N ILE A 229 21.21 -26.98 -0.33
CA ILE A 229 19.89 -27.63 -0.31
C ILE A 229 19.29 -27.82 -1.72
N ALA A 230 19.87 -27.18 -2.74
CA ALA A 230 19.37 -27.25 -4.10
C ALA A 230 19.72 -28.62 -4.72
N ILE A 231 18.70 -29.30 -5.24
CA ILE A 231 18.86 -30.58 -5.93
C ILE A 231 18.85 -30.30 -7.44
N GLU A 232 19.98 -30.52 -8.10
CA GLU A 232 20.20 -30.12 -9.49
C GLU A 232 19.23 -30.83 -10.45
N GLU A 233 18.92 -32.10 -10.18
CA GLU A 233 17.96 -32.90 -10.95
C GLU A 233 16.51 -32.40 -10.83
N ARG A 234 16.20 -31.60 -9.80
CA ARG A 234 14.86 -30.99 -9.60
C ARG A 234 14.77 -29.55 -10.12
N LYS A 235 15.81 -29.05 -10.79
CA LYS A 235 15.87 -27.67 -11.28
C LYS A 235 14.79 -27.40 -12.34
N ASN A 236 13.77 -26.63 -11.96
CA ASN A 236 12.74 -26.15 -12.88
C ASN A 236 12.63 -24.61 -12.81
N LEU A 237 13.33 -23.92 -13.72
CA LEU A 237 13.38 -22.47 -13.75
C LEU A 237 12.04 -21.83 -14.13
N ASN A 238 11.20 -22.51 -14.91
CA ASN A 238 9.87 -22.02 -15.25
C ASN A 238 8.96 -21.98 -14.02
N LEU A 239 8.91 -23.09 -13.28
CA LEU A 239 8.13 -23.17 -12.04
C LEU A 239 8.68 -22.21 -10.97
N GLN A 240 10.01 -22.13 -10.83
CA GLN A 240 10.63 -21.20 -9.89
C GLN A 240 10.27 -19.74 -10.23
N ARG A 241 10.16 -19.37 -11.51
CA ARG A 241 9.73 -18.01 -11.92
C ARG A 241 8.26 -17.71 -11.58
N GLN A 242 7.41 -18.72 -11.53
CA GLN A 242 6.01 -18.55 -11.10
C GLN A 242 5.90 -18.30 -9.59
N PHE A 243 6.66 -19.04 -8.78
CA PHE A 243 6.66 -18.86 -7.33
C PHE A 243 7.48 -17.65 -6.87
N LEU A 244 8.59 -17.38 -7.57
CA LEU A 244 9.49 -16.28 -7.32
C LEU A 244 9.67 -15.40 -8.58
N PRO A 245 8.75 -14.44 -8.79
CA PRO A 245 8.80 -13.56 -9.96
C PRO A 245 10.08 -12.73 -10.01
N MET A 246 10.57 -12.48 -11.22
CA MET A 246 11.84 -11.80 -11.47
C MET A 246 11.91 -10.39 -10.84
N LYS A 247 10.78 -9.67 -10.75
CA LYS A 247 10.74 -8.32 -10.17
C LYS A 247 11.19 -8.24 -8.72
N PHE A 248 11.08 -9.33 -7.95
CA PHE A 248 11.53 -9.40 -6.56
C PHE A 248 12.99 -9.85 -6.43
N ARG A 249 13.48 -10.65 -7.38
CA ARG A 249 14.81 -11.28 -7.33
C ARG A 249 15.96 -10.25 -7.33
N GLU A 250 15.74 -9.09 -7.94
CA GLU A 250 16.69 -7.96 -7.95
C GLU A 250 17.16 -7.59 -6.53
N PHE A 251 16.32 -7.78 -5.52
CA PHE A 251 16.56 -7.41 -4.13
C PHE A 251 16.85 -8.61 -3.21
N MET A 252 17.00 -9.81 -3.77
CA MET A 252 17.21 -11.03 -2.99
C MET A 252 18.65 -11.51 -3.06
N THR A 253 19.28 -11.60 -1.89
CA THR A 253 20.67 -12.02 -1.72
C THR A 253 20.97 -13.36 -2.41
N GLU A 254 20.10 -14.37 -2.27
CA GLU A 254 20.29 -15.69 -2.85
C GLU A 254 20.12 -15.78 -4.37
N MET A 255 19.62 -14.71 -5.01
CA MET A 255 19.42 -14.64 -6.46
C MET A 255 20.45 -13.73 -7.15
N ARG A 256 21.37 -13.12 -6.37
CA ARG A 256 22.46 -12.25 -6.81
C ARG A 256 23.78 -13.00 -6.95
#